data_AF-A0A9E5IX84-F1
#
_entry.id   AF-A0A9E5IX84-F1
#
_cell.length_a   1.000
_cell.length_b   1.000
_cell.length_c   1.000
_cell.angle_alpha   90.00
_cell.angle_beta   90.00
_cell.angle_gamma   90.00
#
_symmetry.space_group_name_H-M   'P 1'
#
loop_
_entity.id
_entity.type
_entity.pdbx_description
1 polymer ?
#
loop_
_entity_poly.entity_id
_entity_poly.type
_entity_poly.pdbx_seq_one_letter_code
_entity_poly.pdbx_strand_id
1 'polypeptide(L)'
;VIKGSAESNPPHVDRIRFGLVTIKNFGQGIATAIIEERKRGGHFKSLADFLDRVKDRNLNKKSLEALIKAGAMDCFGIDRGILLGNIETLLGYNKEREKQPDSQDSLFGLMTDTSSIPTLKLADVPLANPGEMLIWEKELLGLYISGHPLDKYRDIMAKRDLDIKRAKELKDGTEVMIAAIIEEVKPIATKKGDMMAFLKIADFSGSLEAVVFPRTFTEFKAAFVPDRCLAIKGKISERNGEKSMIIEKVKVLG
;
A
#
# COMPACT_ATOMS: atom_id res chain seq x y z
N VAL A 1 2.48 -14.37 2.17
CA VAL A 1 3.13 -15.21 3.21
C VAL A 1 2.05 -15.81 4.09
N ILE A 2 1.10 -15.02 4.56
CA ILE A 2 -0.23 -15.52 4.85
C ILE A 2 -0.89 -15.79 3.48
N LYS A 3 -1.44 -16.99 3.29
CA LYS A 3 -2.20 -17.39 2.10
C LYS A 3 -3.38 -18.24 2.58
N GLY A 4 -4.56 -17.91 2.08
CA GLY A 4 -5.78 -18.71 2.18
C GLY A 4 -5.65 -20.03 1.42
N SER A 5 -6.54 -20.97 1.71
CA SER A 5 -6.67 -22.26 1.01
C SER A 5 -7.13 -22.12 -0.45
N ALA A 6 -7.69 -20.98 -0.84
CA ALA A 6 -8.23 -20.73 -2.18
C ALA A 6 -7.16 -20.38 -3.25
N GLU A 7 -5.89 -20.16 -2.89
CA GLU A 7 -4.82 -19.95 -3.88
C GLU A 7 -4.21 -21.30 -4.30
N SER A 8 -4.86 -22.00 -5.23
CA SER A 8 -4.17 -23.04 -6.02
C SER A 8 -3.04 -22.37 -6.79
N ASN A 9 -1.79 -22.76 -6.55
CA ASN A 9 -0.64 -22.27 -7.30
C ASN A 9 -0.87 -22.64 -8.79
N PRO A 10 -1.08 -21.70 -9.72
CA PRO A 10 -0.93 -22.01 -11.12
C PRO A 10 0.55 -22.36 -11.37
N PRO A 11 0.86 -23.27 -12.30
CA PRO A 11 2.24 -23.61 -12.61
C PRO A 11 2.98 -22.35 -13.10
N HIS A 12 4.14 -22.08 -12.50
CA HIS A 12 5.15 -21.10 -12.90
C HIS A 12 4.64 -19.72 -13.33
N VAL A 13 4.14 -18.94 -12.37
CA VAL A 13 4.26 -17.48 -12.45
C VAL A 13 5.21 -17.05 -11.35
N ASP A 14 6.42 -16.61 -11.72
CA ASP A 14 7.34 -15.98 -10.77
C ASP A 14 6.65 -14.71 -10.24
N ARG A 15 6.13 -14.82 -9.02
CA ARG A 15 5.52 -13.70 -8.30
C ARG A 15 6.50 -13.21 -7.26
N ILE A 16 6.87 -11.93 -7.36
CA ILE A 16 7.59 -11.23 -6.30
C ILE A 16 6.65 -11.09 -5.11
N ARG A 17 7.11 -11.47 -3.91
CA ARG A 17 6.33 -11.43 -2.67
C ARG A 17 7.02 -10.52 -1.66
N PHE A 18 6.24 -9.66 -1.01
CA PHE A 18 6.71 -8.92 0.16
C PHE A 18 6.81 -9.85 1.37
N GLY A 19 7.94 -9.79 2.05
CA GLY A 19 8.16 -10.50 3.31
C GLY A 19 7.47 -9.78 4.46
N LEU A 20 6.93 -10.52 5.44
CA LEU A 20 6.29 -9.89 6.61
C LEU A 20 7.25 -8.97 7.38
N VAL A 21 8.54 -9.31 7.37
CA VAL A 21 9.62 -8.55 8.02
C VAL A 21 9.88 -7.19 7.39
N THR A 22 9.43 -6.95 6.16
CA THR A 22 9.63 -5.66 5.46
C THR A 22 8.52 -4.66 5.78
N ILE A 23 7.45 -5.10 6.45
CA ILE A 23 6.36 -4.21 6.87
C ILE A 23 6.90 -3.29 7.95
N LYS A 24 6.87 -1.97 7.69
CA LYS A 24 7.35 -0.96 8.64
C LYS A 24 6.62 -1.10 9.97
N ASN A 25 7.37 -0.99 11.06
CA ASN A 25 6.86 -1.12 12.44
C ASN A 25 6.21 -2.48 12.77
N PHE A 26 6.42 -3.51 11.94
CA PHE A 26 6.00 -4.87 12.24
C PHE A 26 7.15 -5.63 12.92
N GLY A 27 6.85 -6.26 14.06
CA GLY A 27 7.88 -6.90 14.88
C GLY A 27 8.47 -8.15 14.20
N GLN A 28 9.80 -8.27 14.19
CA GLN A 28 10.49 -9.45 13.65
C GLN A 28 10.03 -10.75 14.35
N GLY A 29 9.80 -10.69 15.66
CA GLY A 29 9.35 -11.85 16.45
C GLY A 29 8.02 -12.42 15.96
N ILE A 30 7.00 -11.57 15.83
CA ILE A 30 5.67 -12.00 15.34
C ILE A 30 5.74 -12.45 13.87
N ALA A 31 6.56 -11.81 13.04
CA ALA A 31 6.76 -12.23 11.66
C ALA A 31 7.31 -13.66 11.58
N THR A 32 8.37 -13.95 12.34
CA THR A 32 8.97 -15.29 12.41
C THR A 32 7.96 -16.31 12.95
N ALA A 33 7.23 -15.98 14.03
CA ALA A 33 6.24 -16.88 14.61
C ALA A 33 5.15 -17.28 13.59
N ILE A 34 4.61 -16.32 12.82
CA ILE A 34 3.63 -16.59 11.76
C ILE A 34 4.22 -17.48 10.67
N ILE A 35 5.47 -17.24 10.26
CA ILE A 35 6.14 -18.00 9.21
C ILE A 35 6.37 -19.45 9.65
N GLU A 36 6.89 -19.65 10.86
CA GLU A 36 7.16 -21.00 11.39
C GLU A 36 5.88 -21.77 11.66
N GLU A 37 4.84 -21.14 12.20
CA GLU A 37 3.53 -21.77 12.37
C GLU A 37 2.94 -22.23 11.04
N ARG A 38 3.09 -21.41 9.99
CA ARG A 38 2.67 -21.78 8.64
C ARG A 38 3.50 -22.92 8.06
N LYS A 39 4.82 -22.96 8.28
CA LYS A 39 5.68 -24.06 7.82
C LYS A 39 5.27 -25.37 8.48
N ARG A 40 4.93 -25.35 9.77
CA ARG A 40 4.54 -26.51 10.56
C ARG A 40 3.13 -27.01 10.23
N GLY A 41 2.13 -26.13 10.27
CA GLY A 41 0.71 -26.49 10.12
C GLY A 41 0.12 -26.27 8.72
N GLY A 42 0.94 -25.86 7.75
CA GLY A 42 0.49 -25.55 6.40
C GLY A 42 -0.27 -24.23 6.27
N HIS A 43 -1.01 -24.08 5.17
CA HIS A 43 -1.76 -22.86 4.84
C HIS A 43 -2.81 -22.53 5.90
N PHE A 44 -3.07 -21.23 6.11
CA PHE A 44 -4.18 -20.78 6.94
C PHE A 44 -5.46 -20.90 6.13
N LYS A 45 -6.45 -21.65 6.62
CA LYS A 45 -7.68 -21.94 5.87
C LYS A 45 -8.71 -20.81 5.94
N SER A 46 -8.68 -20.05 7.02
CA SER A 46 -9.60 -18.94 7.29
C SER A 46 -8.96 -17.94 8.25
N LEU A 47 -9.61 -16.79 8.44
CA LEU A 47 -9.22 -15.83 9.48
C LEU A 47 -9.25 -16.45 10.88
N ALA A 48 -10.28 -17.25 11.18
CA ALA A 48 -10.39 -17.95 12.45
C ALA A 48 -9.24 -18.95 12.64
N ASP A 49 -8.88 -19.74 11.61
CA ASP A 49 -7.75 -20.67 11.66
C ASP A 49 -6.41 -19.95 11.91
N PHE A 50 -6.22 -18.76 11.33
CA PHE A 50 -5.06 -17.92 11.63
C PHE A 50 -5.03 -17.46 13.09
N LEU A 51 -6.16 -16.95 13.62
CA LEU A 51 -6.26 -16.50 15.01
C LEU A 51 -6.22 -17.67 16.01
N ASP A 52 -6.63 -18.87 15.60
CA ASP A 52 -6.54 -20.06 16.42
C ASP A 52 -5.09 -20.55 16.51
N ARG A 53 -4.33 -20.51 15.41
CA ARG A 53 -2.98 -21.08 15.36
C ARG A 53 -1.87 -20.13 15.82
N VAL A 54 -2.01 -18.82 15.57
CA VAL A 54 -0.97 -17.85 15.94
C VAL A 54 -1.17 -17.37 17.38
N LYS A 55 -0.47 -18.03 18.32
CA LYS A 55 -0.52 -17.74 19.78
C LYS A 55 0.63 -16.88 20.30
N ASP A 56 1.34 -16.18 19.41
CA ASP A 56 2.44 -15.31 19.84
C ASP A 56 1.89 -14.07 20.57
N ARG A 57 2.42 -13.80 21.76
CA ARG A 57 2.05 -12.64 22.61
C ARG A 57 2.16 -11.27 21.90
N ASN A 58 2.94 -11.19 20.83
CA ASN A 58 3.09 -9.96 20.05
C ASN A 58 2.02 -9.82 18.96
N LEU A 59 1.08 -10.77 18.81
CA LEU A 59 -0.14 -10.61 18.03
C LEU A 59 -1.11 -9.68 18.76
N ASN A 60 -0.77 -8.40 18.79
CA ASN A 60 -1.54 -7.33 19.41
C ASN A 60 -2.22 -6.44 18.36
N LYS A 61 -2.99 -5.45 18.82
CA LYS A 61 -3.67 -4.46 17.98
C LYS A 61 -2.79 -3.87 16.89
N LYS A 62 -1.61 -3.35 17.25
CA LYS A 62 -0.68 -2.72 16.30
C LYS A 62 -0.19 -3.71 15.23
N SER A 63 0.12 -4.94 15.63
CA SER A 63 0.57 -5.97 14.69
C SER A 63 -0.54 -6.40 13.73
N LEU A 64 -1.77 -6.53 14.22
CA LEU A 64 -2.92 -6.93 13.42
C LEU A 64 -3.32 -5.80 12.45
N GLU A 65 -3.34 -4.55 12.93
CA GLU A 65 -3.50 -3.37 12.07
C GLU A 65 -2.46 -3.35 10.95
N ALA A 66 -1.19 -3.59 11.26
CA ALA A 66 -0.13 -3.61 10.27
C ALA A 66 -0.32 -4.73 9.22
N LEU A 67 -0.70 -5.94 9.65
CA LEU A 67 -1.00 -7.06 8.74
C LEU A 67 -2.18 -6.75 7.81
N ILE A 68 -3.26 -6.20 8.36
CA ILE A 68 -4.46 -5.83 7.60
C ILE A 68 -4.10 -4.72 6.60
N LYS A 69 -3.52 -3.62 7.08
CA LYS A 69 -3.19 -2.44 6.27
C LYS A 69 -2.17 -2.73 5.18
N ALA A 70 -1.22 -3.65 5.43
CA ALA A 70 -0.26 -4.12 4.43
C ALA A 70 -0.84 -5.13 3.43
N GLY A 71 -2.11 -5.53 3.57
CA GLY A 71 -2.75 -6.51 2.69
C GLY A 71 -2.33 -7.96 2.94
N ALA A 72 -1.63 -8.24 4.04
CA ALA A 72 -1.21 -9.60 4.35
C ALA A 72 -2.42 -10.52 4.65
N MET A 73 -3.57 -9.95 5.02
CA MET A 73 -4.78 -10.69 5.36
C MET A 73 -5.83 -10.74 4.23
N ASP A 74 -5.56 -10.10 3.08
CA ASP A 74 -6.50 -10.03 1.94
C ASP A 74 -6.87 -11.41 1.40
N CYS A 75 -5.98 -12.40 1.57
CA CYS A 75 -6.21 -13.77 1.14
C CYS A 75 -7.38 -14.50 1.85
N PHE A 76 -7.94 -13.90 2.90
CA PHE A 76 -9.15 -14.40 3.55
C PHE A 76 -10.45 -13.89 2.88
N GLY A 77 -10.35 -13.02 1.88
CA GLY A 77 -11.51 -12.50 1.14
C GLY A 77 -12.39 -11.56 1.95
N ILE A 78 -11.85 -10.97 3.03
CA ILE A 78 -12.55 -10.02 3.90
C ILE A 78 -11.95 -8.64 3.66
N ASP A 79 -12.81 -7.64 3.48
CA ASP A 79 -12.38 -6.26 3.27
C ASP A 79 -11.56 -5.73 4.46
N ARG A 80 -10.53 -4.91 4.16
CA ARG A 80 -9.64 -4.37 5.18
C ARG A 80 -10.39 -3.48 6.19
N GLY A 81 -11.41 -2.73 5.76
CA GLY A 81 -12.25 -1.91 6.63
C GLY A 81 -13.04 -2.77 7.62
N ILE A 82 -13.58 -3.90 7.15
CA ILE A 82 -14.25 -4.90 8.00
C ILE A 82 -13.30 -5.45 9.05
N LEU A 83 -12.10 -5.86 8.64
CA LEU A 83 -11.09 -6.38 9.57
C LEU A 83 -10.67 -5.31 10.60
N LEU A 84 -10.42 -4.07 10.16
CA LEU A 84 -10.01 -2.97 11.04
C LEU A 84 -11.11 -2.59 12.05
N GLY A 85 -12.36 -2.46 11.60
CA GLY A 85 -13.49 -2.13 12.49
C GLY A 85 -13.78 -3.21 13.54
N ASN A 86 -13.34 -4.45 13.31
CA ASN A 86 -13.52 -5.58 14.21
C ASN A 86 -12.26 -5.99 14.99
N ILE A 87 -11.19 -5.18 15.00
CA ILE A 87 -9.90 -5.58 15.63
C ILE A 87 -10.06 -6.06 17.07
N GLU A 88 -10.84 -5.36 17.89
CA GLU A 88 -11.01 -5.76 19.29
C GLU A 88 -11.69 -7.14 19.41
N THR A 89 -12.66 -7.43 18.54
CA THR A 89 -13.29 -8.75 18.43
C THR A 89 -12.29 -9.82 17.99
N LEU A 90 -11.42 -9.52 17.02
CA LEU A 90 -10.38 -10.46 16.55
C LEU A 90 -9.39 -10.80 17.67
N LEU A 91 -8.96 -9.80 18.44
CA LEU A 91 -8.05 -9.99 19.57
C LEU A 91 -8.72 -10.71 20.74
N GLY A 92 -9.99 -10.38 21.03
CA GLY A 92 -10.78 -11.09 22.04
C GLY A 92 -10.89 -12.58 21.72
N TYR A 93 -11.25 -12.89 20.48
CA TYR A 93 -11.31 -14.27 19.98
C TYR A 93 -9.96 -14.99 20.13
N ASN A 94 -8.86 -14.39 19.66
CA ASN A 94 -7.51 -15.00 19.76
C ASN A 94 -7.11 -15.32 21.22
N LYS A 95 -7.39 -14.39 22.15
CA LYS A 95 -7.09 -14.55 23.59
C LYS A 95 -7.95 -15.60 24.29
N GLU A 96 -9.24 -15.67 23.98
CA GLU A 96 -10.12 -16.72 24.54
C GLU A 96 -9.64 -18.10 24.13
N ARG A 97 -9.19 -18.23 22.88
CA ARG A 97 -8.66 -19.47 22.31
C ARG A 97 -7.28 -19.83 22.82
N GLU A 98 -6.49 -18.88 23.31
CA GLU A 98 -5.23 -19.16 24.01
C GLU A 98 -5.48 -19.81 25.38
N LYS A 99 -6.58 -19.45 26.05
CA LYS A 99 -6.95 -19.99 27.37
C LYS A 99 -7.58 -21.39 27.31
N GLN A 100 -8.04 -21.81 26.14
CA GLN A 100 -8.60 -23.14 25.90
C GLN A 100 -7.55 -24.01 25.19
N PRO A 101 -6.68 -24.74 25.92
CA PRO A 101 -5.80 -25.70 25.28
C PRO A 101 -6.62 -26.77 24.54
N ASP A 102 -6.06 -27.33 23.46
CA ASP A 102 -6.63 -28.43 22.65
C ASP A 102 -6.90 -29.74 23.42
N SER A 103 -6.78 -29.73 24.75
CA SER A 103 -7.00 -30.88 25.63
C SER A 103 -8.49 -31.18 25.82
N GLN A 104 -9.15 -31.59 24.74
CA GLN A 104 -10.36 -32.40 24.79
C GLN A 104 -10.04 -33.91 24.85
N ASP A 105 -8.85 -34.27 25.32
CA ASP A 105 -8.42 -35.66 25.59
C ASP A 105 -8.76 -36.16 27.01
N SER A 106 -9.57 -35.42 27.78
CA SER A 106 -10.04 -35.92 29.07
C SER A 106 -11.40 -36.57 28.92
N LEU A 107 -11.44 -37.89 29.16
CA LEU A 107 -12.62 -38.74 29.39
C LEU A 107 -13.61 -38.18 30.46
N PHE A 108 -13.28 -37.05 31.09
CA PHE A 108 -14.09 -36.27 32.04
C PHE A 108 -14.87 -35.09 31.41
N GLY A 109 -14.67 -34.78 30.13
CA GLY A 109 -15.35 -33.67 29.44
C GLY A 109 -16.82 -33.94 29.09
N LEU A 110 -17.35 -35.14 29.37
CA LEU A 110 -18.73 -35.52 29.06
C LEU A 110 -19.79 -34.92 30.01
N MET A 111 -19.39 -34.18 31.05
CA MET A 111 -20.30 -33.61 32.05
C MET A 111 -20.21 -32.10 32.26
N THR A 112 -19.31 -31.40 31.58
CA THR A 112 -19.31 -29.93 31.58
C THR A 112 -19.85 -29.45 30.27
N ASP A 113 -20.98 -28.74 30.35
CA ASP A 113 -21.70 -28.07 29.28
C ASP A 113 -20.84 -27.79 28.05
N THR A 114 -21.35 -28.20 26.90
CA THR A 114 -20.99 -27.71 25.57
C THR A 114 -21.09 -26.19 25.54
N SER A 115 -20.10 -25.54 26.14
CA SER A 115 -19.83 -24.13 26.04
C SER A 115 -19.43 -23.95 24.59
N SER A 116 -20.40 -23.58 23.76
CA SER A 116 -20.26 -23.42 22.33
C SER A 116 -18.91 -22.78 22.01
N ILE A 117 -18.07 -23.48 21.25
CA ILE A 117 -16.85 -22.91 20.69
C ILE A 117 -17.21 -21.52 20.16
N PRO A 118 -16.57 -20.43 20.64
CA PRO A 118 -16.88 -19.10 20.17
C PRO A 118 -16.76 -19.11 18.65
N THR A 119 -17.83 -18.78 17.94
CA THR A 119 -17.75 -18.59 16.50
C THR A 119 -17.30 -17.16 16.25
N LEU A 120 -16.24 -16.97 15.46
CA LEU A 120 -15.83 -15.63 15.07
C LEU A 120 -16.94 -14.96 14.26
N LYS A 121 -17.58 -13.94 14.84
CA LYS A 121 -18.62 -13.14 14.20
C LYS A 121 -18.13 -11.71 14.06
N LEU A 122 -18.12 -11.20 12.83
CA LEU A 122 -17.73 -9.83 12.52
C LEU A 122 -18.99 -8.97 12.39
N ALA A 123 -18.98 -7.79 12.99
CA ALA A 123 -19.99 -6.78 12.76
C ALA A 123 -19.82 -6.19 11.35
N ASP A 124 -20.93 -5.78 10.76
CA ASP A 124 -20.93 -5.00 9.53
C ASP A 124 -20.44 -3.58 9.83
N VAL A 125 -19.46 -3.13 9.06
CA VAL A 125 -18.81 -1.82 9.20
C VAL A 125 -18.44 -1.31 7.80
N PRO A 126 -18.22 0.01 7.63
CA PRO A 126 -17.84 0.56 6.34
C PRO A 126 -16.59 -0.11 5.76
N LEU A 127 -16.64 -0.34 4.44
CA LEU A 127 -15.49 -0.85 3.68
C LEU A 127 -14.35 0.18 3.67
N ALA A 128 -13.12 -0.28 3.49
CA ALA A 128 -11.96 0.59 3.36
C ALA A 128 -12.07 1.49 2.12
N ASN A 129 -11.78 2.78 2.27
CA ASN A 129 -11.67 3.66 1.11
C ASN A 129 -10.41 3.30 0.30
N PRO A 130 -10.49 3.12 -1.03
CA PRO A 130 -9.32 2.82 -1.86
C PRO A 130 -8.17 3.81 -1.69
N GLY A 131 -8.47 5.11 -1.49
CA GLY A 131 -7.45 6.12 -1.22
C GLY A 131 -6.73 5.93 0.11
N GLU A 132 -7.44 5.50 1.16
CA GLU A 132 -6.82 5.20 2.45
C GLU A 132 -5.96 3.93 2.37
N MET A 133 -6.40 2.92 1.62
CA MET A 133 -5.61 1.71 1.37
C MET A 133 -4.27 2.03 0.72
N LEU A 134 -4.26 2.91 -0.29
CA LEU A 134 -3.03 3.36 -0.95
C LEU A 134 -2.10 4.10 0.02
N ILE A 135 -2.66 4.94 0.91
CA ILE A 135 -1.88 5.62 1.95
C ILE A 135 -1.23 4.59 2.89
N TRP A 136 -1.99 3.61 3.36
CA TRP A 136 -1.48 2.56 4.23
C TRP A 136 -0.37 1.73 3.59
N GLU A 137 -0.53 1.35 2.33
CA GLU A 137 0.48 0.60 1.57
C GLU A 137 1.75 1.43 1.40
N LYS A 138 1.62 2.72 1.07
CA LYS A 138 2.76 3.62 0.98
C LYS A 138 3.49 3.76 2.32
N GLU A 139 2.76 3.92 3.42
CA GLU A 139 3.34 4.10 4.75
C GLU A 139 4.04 2.84 5.28
N LEU A 140 3.45 1.66 5.04
CA LEU A 140 3.92 0.39 5.61
C LEU A 140 4.87 -0.38 4.70
N LEU A 141 4.71 -0.25 3.39
CA LEU A 141 5.44 -1.02 2.38
C LEU A 141 6.33 -0.13 1.50
N GLY A 142 6.13 1.19 1.52
CA GLY A 142 6.88 2.15 0.70
C GLY A 142 6.37 2.28 -0.74
N LEU A 143 5.36 1.48 -1.13
CA LEU A 143 4.89 1.30 -2.49
C LEU A 143 3.37 1.17 -2.53
N TYR A 144 2.76 1.55 -3.65
CA TYR A 144 1.34 1.31 -3.94
C TYR A 144 1.21 -0.07 -4.61
N ILE A 145 0.44 -0.98 -4.02
CA ILE A 145 0.33 -2.37 -4.49
C ILE A 145 -1.04 -2.63 -5.09
N SER A 146 -2.11 -2.20 -4.41
CA SER A 146 -3.49 -2.46 -4.82
C SER A 146 -3.98 -1.56 -5.96
N GLY A 147 -3.26 -0.48 -6.25
CA GLY A 147 -3.60 0.46 -7.31
C GLY A 147 -2.58 1.58 -7.43
N HIS A 148 -2.95 2.67 -8.09
CA HIS A 148 -2.12 3.84 -8.30
C HIS A 148 -2.88 5.12 -7.91
N PRO A 149 -2.25 6.14 -7.29
CA PRO A 149 -2.94 7.38 -6.93
C PRO A 149 -3.59 8.11 -8.11
N LEU A 150 -3.03 7.95 -9.31
CA LEU A 150 -3.62 8.48 -10.55
C LEU A 150 -4.86 7.74 -11.05
N ASP A 151 -5.23 6.59 -10.47
CA ASP A 151 -6.39 5.81 -10.94
C ASP A 151 -7.69 6.63 -10.89
N LYS A 152 -7.83 7.52 -9.89
CA LYS A 152 -8.95 8.46 -9.77
C LYS A 152 -9.09 9.43 -10.95
N TYR A 153 -8.02 9.61 -11.73
CA TYR A 153 -7.95 10.59 -12.82
C TYR A 153 -7.82 9.93 -14.19
N ARG A 154 -7.90 8.60 -14.30
CA ARG A 154 -7.74 7.87 -15.58
C ARG A 154 -8.61 8.43 -16.69
N ASP A 155 -9.89 8.68 -16.43
CA ASP A 155 -10.82 9.16 -17.45
C ASP A 155 -10.45 10.55 -17.97
N ILE A 156 -9.93 11.42 -17.09
CA ILE A 156 -9.47 12.77 -17.48
C ILE A 156 -8.17 12.66 -18.28
N MET A 157 -7.27 11.76 -17.88
CA MET A 157 -6.01 11.51 -18.58
C MET A 157 -6.23 10.95 -19.98
N ALA A 158 -7.14 9.98 -20.12
CA ALA A 158 -7.48 9.36 -21.40
C ALA A 158 -7.97 10.37 -22.44
N LYS A 159 -8.62 11.47 -22.03
CA LYS A 159 -9.09 12.53 -22.94
C LYS A 159 -7.98 13.39 -23.53
N ARG A 160 -6.77 13.39 -22.96
CA ARG A 160 -5.63 14.23 -23.38
C ARG A 160 -4.64 13.50 -24.27
N ASP A 161 -4.69 12.16 -24.29
CA ASP A 161 -3.88 11.25 -25.12
C ASP A 161 -2.35 11.53 -25.12
N LEU A 162 -1.82 12.09 -24.04
CA LEU A 162 -0.39 12.34 -23.87
C LEU A 162 0.08 11.87 -22.50
N ASP A 163 0.87 10.80 -22.51
CA ASP A 163 1.56 10.24 -21.35
C ASP A 163 3.06 10.63 -21.38
N ILE A 164 3.76 10.33 -20.30
CA ILE A 164 5.19 10.62 -20.15
C ILE A 164 6.02 9.94 -21.23
N LYS A 165 5.68 8.69 -21.60
CA LYS A 165 6.42 7.94 -22.62
C LYS A 165 6.36 8.66 -23.97
N ARG A 166 5.18 9.04 -24.44
CA ARG A 166 5.00 9.79 -25.69
C ARG A 166 5.59 11.18 -25.60
N ALA A 167 5.50 11.83 -24.43
CA ALA A 167 6.10 13.15 -24.22
C ALA A 167 7.62 13.15 -24.40
N LYS A 168 8.32 12.06 -24.03
CA LYS A 168 9.77 11.91 -24.26
C LYS A 168 10.14 11.81 -25.74
N GLU A 169 9.23 11.41 -26.62
CA GLU A 169 9.46 11.30 -28.06
C GLU A 169 9.32 12.67 -28.77
N LEU A 170 8.79 13.68 -28.08
CA LEU A 170 8.58 15.01 -28.63
C LEU A 170 9.89 15.82 -28.73
N LYS A 171 9.89 16.78 -29.65
CA LYS A 171 11.03 17.68 -29.89
C LYS A 171 11.28 18.60 -28.70
N ASP A 172 12.54 18.98 -28.51
CA ASP A 172 12.92 20.02 -27.56
C ASP A 172 12.08 21.30 -27.75
N GLY A 173 11.68 21.93 -26.64
CA GLY A 173 10.82 23.11 -26.62
C GLY A 173 9.32 22.86 -26.81
N THR A 174 8.89 21.63 -27.12
CA THR A 174 7.47 21.32 -27.32
C THR A 174 6.69 21.50 -26.01
N GLU A 175 5.61 22.30 -26.07
CA GLU A 175 4.71 22.49 -24.94
C GLU A 175 3.80 21.28 -24.75
N VAL A 176 3.72 20.78 -23.52
CA VAL A 176 2.94 19.60 -23.15
C VAL A 176 2.14 19.84 -21.87
N MET A 177 1.04 19.10 -21.72
CA MET A 177 0.31 19.02 -20.46
C MET A 177 0.12 17.56 -20.08
N ILE A 178 0.64 17.17 -18.91
CA ILE A 178 0.68 15.79 -18.44
C ILE A 178 0.08 15.74 -17.03
N ALA A 179 -0.72 14.72 -16.75
CA ALA A 179 -1.12 14.41 -15.39
C ALA A 179 -0.14 13.39 -14.80
N ALA A 180 0.48 13.72 -13.68
CA ALA A 180 1.51 12.90 -13.07
C ALA A 180 1.47 13.00 -11.54
N ILE A 181 2.00 11.98 -10.88
CA ILE A 181 2.33 12.02 -9.45
C ILE A 181 3.77 12.49 -9.27
N ILE A 182 4.03 13.28 -8.23
CA ILE A 182 5.38 13.62 -7.82
C ILE A 182 5.95 12.46 -6.99
N GLU A 183 7.00 11.80 -7.47
CA GLU A 183 7.73 10.79 -6.68
C GLU A 183 8.77 11.43 -5.76
N GLU A 184 9.46 12.48 -6.23
CA GLU A 184 10.54 13.12 -5.51
C GLU A 184 10.58 14.64 -5.73
N VAL A 185 10.96 15.38 -4.70
CA VAL A 185 11.19 16.83 -4.75
C VAL A 185 12.56 17.11 -4.14
N LYS A 186 13.46 17.74 -4.90
CA LYS A 186 14.78 18.21 -4.44
C LYS A 186 14.85 19.73 -4.59
N PRO A 187 14.47 20.50 -3.54
CA PRO A 187 14.64 21.93 -3.53
C PRO A 187 16.12 22.29 -3.46
N ILE A 188 16.56 23.24 -4.28
CA ILE A 188 17.94 23.75 -4.30
C ILE A 188 17.93 25.27 -4.40
N ALA A 189 18.90 25.92 -3.76
CA ALA A 189 19.14 27.34 -3.97
C ALA A 189 20.00 27.53 -5.22
N THR A 190 19.60 28.48 -6.07
CA THR A 190 20.44 28.94 -7.18
C THR A 190 21.66 29.70 -6.64
N LYS A 191 22.63 30.01 -7.52
CA LYS A 191 23.78 30.86 -7.17
C LYS A 191 23.38 32.25 -6.64
N LYS A 192 22.18 32.73 -6.96
CA LYS A 192 21.62 34.01 -6.50
C LYS A 192 20.85 33.90 -5.18
N GLY A 193 20.71 32.68 -4.63
CA GLY A 193 19.95 32.41 -3.40
C GLY A 193 18.49 32.05 -3.63
N ASP A 194 17.94 32.30 -4.82
CA ASP A 194 16.54 31.97 -5.13
C ASP A 194 16.32 30.45 -5.16
N MET A 195 15.20 29.98 -4.60
CA MET A 195 14.88 28.56 -4.52
C MET A 195 14.26 28.03 -5.82
N MET A 196 14.79 26.93 -6.34
CA MET A 196 14.22 26.14 -7.44
C MET A 196 14.10 24.67 -7.01
N ALA A 197 13.54 23.79 -7.84
CA ALA A 197 13.50 22.36 -7.53
C ALA A 197 13.72 21.46 -8.75
N PHE A 198 14.41 20.35 -8.53
CA PHE A 198 14.35 19.18 -9.39
C PHE A 198 13.25 18.23 -8.86
N LEU A 199 12.42 17.72 -9.75
CA LEU A 199 11.36 16.78 -9.44
C LEU A 199 11.55 15.50 -10.24
N LYS A 200 11.11 14.39 -9.67
CA LYS A 200 10.82 13.18 -10.44
C LYS A 200 9.31 13.00 -10.49
N ILE A 201 8.75 13.05 -11.69
CA ILE A 201 7.30 12.87 -11.91
C ILE A 201 7.06 11.54 -12.61
N ALA A 202 5.92 10.89 -12.31
CA ALA A 202 5.56 9.60 -12.89
C ALA A 202 4.08 9.52 -13.26
N ASP A 203 3.80 8.70 -14.26
CA ASP A 203 2.46 8.27 -14.64
C ASP A 203 2.46 6.75 -14.92
N PHE A 204 1.37 6.23 -15.49
CA PHE A 204 1.25 4.81 -15.82
C PHE A 204 2.24 4.30 -16.87
N SER A 205 2.85 5.20 -17.66
CA SER A 205 3.75 4.89 -18.77
C SER A 205 5.24 4.95 -18.39
N GLY A 206 5.57 5.67 -17.30
CA GLY A 206 6.94 5.77 -16.79
C GLY A 206 7.17 7.05 -15.98
N SER A 207 8.45 7.42 -15.83
CA SER A 207 8.87 8.61 -15.09
C SER A 207 9.67 9.60 -15.94
N LEU A 208 9.61 10.88 -15.61
CA LEU A 208 10.35 11.96 -16.25
C LEU A 208 10.96 12.88 -15.19
N GLU A 209 12.21 13.31 -15.42
CA GLU A 209 12.80 14.37 -14.60
C GLU A 209 12.22 15.72 -15.00
N ALA A 210 11.96 16.58 -14.03
CA ALA A 210 11.43 17.90 -14.27
C ALA A 210 12.14 18.97 -13.44
N VAL A 211 12.16 20.19 -13.97
CA VAL A 211 12.79 21.35 -13.35
C VAL A 211 11.75 22.43 -13.15
N VAL A 212 11.71 23.00 -11.94
CA VAL A 212 10.88 24.15 -11.60
C VAL A 212 11.80 25.32 -11.26
N PHE A 213 11.83 26.35 -12.10
CA PHE A 213 12.63 27.55 -11.85
C PHE A 213 12.02 28.44 -10.77
N PRO A 214 12.80 29.38 -10.17
CA PRO A 214 12.38 30.05 -8.94
C PRO A 214 11.06 30.79 -8.96
N ARG A 215 10.72 31.43 -10.08
CA ARG A 215 9.43 32.11 -10.24
C ARG A 215 8.28 31.12 -10.06
N THR A 216 8.27 30.04 -10.84
CA THR A 216 7.23 28.99 -10.78
C THR A 216 7.27 28.23 -9.45
N PHE A 217 8.47 28.00 -8.89
CA PHE A 217 8.62 27.32 -7.61
C PHE A 217 7.99 28.14 -6.47
N THR A 218 8.20 29.45 -6.46
CA THR A 218 7.61 30.34 -5.45
C THR A 218 6.10 30.44 -5.61
N GLU A 219 5.60 30.56 -6.84
CA GLU A 219 4.16 30.66 -7.15
C GLU A 219 3.39 29.39 -6.73
N PHE A 220 3.93 28.22 -7.01
CA PHE A 220 3.25 26.93 -6.77
C PHE A 220 3.92 26.10 -5.67
N LYS A 221 4.65 26.72 -4.74
CA LYS A 221 5.44 26.03 -3.69
C LYS A 221 4.65 24.95 -2.96
N ALA A 222 3.40 25.26 -2.59
CA ALA A 222 2.54 24.36 -1.85
C ALA A 222 2.17 23.09 -2.65
N ALA A 223 2.24 23.12 -3.98
CA ALA A 223 1.91 22.00 -4.86
C ALA A 223 3.06 20.99 -5.02
N PHE A 224 4.31 21.41 -4.82
CA PHE A 224 5.48 20.56 -5.00
C PHE A 224 5.79 19.74 -3.73
N VAL A 225 4.98 18.71 -3.52
CA VAL A 225 5.12 17.76 -2.41
C VAL A 225 5.08 16.33 -2.98
N PRO A 226 5.90 15.39 -2.47
CA PRO A 226 5.81 13.99 -2.85
C PRO A 226 4.38 13.43 -2.70
N ASP A 227 4.07 12.42 -3.51
CA ASP A 227 2.79 11.71 -3.57
C ASP A 227 1.59 12.56 -4.04
N ARG A 228 1.82 13.82 -4.44
CA ARG A 228 0.76 14.67 -4.98
C ARG A 228 0.55 14.45 -6.47
N CYS A 229 -0.71 14.26 -6.86
CA CYS A 229 -1.13 14.20 -8.26
C CYS A 229 -1.38 15.61 -8.80
N LEU A 230 -0.73 15.96 -9.91
CA LEU A 230 -0.80 17.27 -10.53
C LEU A 230 -1.13 17.15 -12.03
N ALA A 231 -1.87 18.12 -12.57
CA ALA A 231 -1.83 18.46 -13.98
C ALA A 231 -0.70 19.48 -14.18
N ILE A 232 0.30 19.10 -14.97
CA ILE A 232 1.55 19.83 -15.15
C ILE A 232 1.61 20.33 -16.58
N LYS A 233 1.72 21.65 -16.75
CA LYS A 233 1.99 22.30 -18.03
C LYS A 233 3.45 22.73 -18.07
N GLY A 234 4.12 22.46 -19.18
CA GLY A 234 5.52 22.83 -19.35
C GLY A 234 6.06 22.47 -20.72
N LYS A 235 7.38 22.53 -20.87
CA LYS A 235 8.07 22.25 -22.13
C LYS A 235 9.03 21.09 -21.98
N ILE A 236 9.06 20.22 -22.98
CA ILE A 236 10.09 19.19 -23.08
C ILE A 236 11.43 19.89 -23.28
N SER A 237 12.44 19.46 -22.52
CA SER A 237 13.80 19.92 -22.64
C SER A 237 14.72 18.73 -22.88
N GLU A 238 15.65 18.84 -23.82
CA GLU A 238 16.65 17.83 -24.08
C GLU A 238 18.05 18.38 -23.81
N ARG A 239 18.81 17.69 -22.95
CA ARG A 239 20.21 18.05 -22.67
C ARG A 239 21.05 16.79 -22.65
N ASN A 240 22.13 16.78 -23.43
CA ASN A 240 23.04 15.62 -23.55
C ASN A 240 22.33 14.30 -23.92
N GLY A 241 21.24 14.37 -24.69
CA GLY A 241 20.42 13.22 -25.05
C GLY A 241 19.42 12.76 -23.97
N GLU A 242 19.39 13.41 -22.81
CA GLU A 242 18.41 13.14 -21.76
C GLU A 242 17.21 14.09 -21.86
N LYS A 243 16.01 13.51 -21.88
CA LYS A 243 14.74 14.24 -21.89
C LYS A 243 14.31 14.58 -20.47
N SER A 244 13.92 15.82 -20.27
CA SER A 244 13.34 16.37 -19.04
C SER A 244 12.17 17.29 -19.37
N MET A 245 11.50 17.84 -18.36
CA MET A 245 10.44 18.82 -18.51
C MET A 245 10.72 20.08 -17.70
N ILE A 246 10.62 21.25 -18.32
CA ILE A 246 10.61 22.53 -17.62
C ILE A 246 9.16 22.86 -17.28
N ILE A 247 8.83 22.90 -15.98
CA ILE A 247 7.46 23.15 -15.52
C ILE A 247 7.18 24.65 -15.53
N GLU A 248 6.07 25.03 -16.16
CA GLU A 248 5.64 26.43 -16.27
C GLU A 248 4.41 26.71 -15.39
N LYS A 249 3.46 25.76 -15.31
CA LYS A 249 2.27 25.86 -14.46
C LYS A 249 1.85 24.50 -13.94
N VAL A 250 1.25 24.48 -12.76
CA VAL A 250 0.66 23.26 -12.19
C VAL A 250 -0.73 23.53 -11.64
N LYS A 251 -1.54 22.48 -11.61
CA LYS A 251 -2.81 22.44 -10.87
C LYS A 251 -2.87 21.13 -10.11
N VAL A 252 -3.22 21.19 -8.82
CA VAL A 252 -3.46 19.98 -8.03
C VAL A 252 -4.67 19.24 -8.59
N LEU A 253 -4.51 17.94 -8.82
CA LEU A 253 -5.62 17.04 -9.13
C LEU A 253 -6.19 16.60 -7.78
N GLY A 254 -7.46 16.96 -7.52
CA GLY A 254 -8.07 16.85 -6.19
C GLY A 254 -8.69 18.16 -5.78
#